data_AF-A0A7V0QQA3-F1
#
_entry.id   AF-A0A7V0QQA3-F1
#
_cell.length_a   1.000
_cell.length_b   1.000
_cell.length_c   1.000
_cell.angle_alpha   90.00
_cell.angle_beta   90.00
_cell.angle_gamma   90.00
#
_symmetry.space_group_name_H-M   'P 1'
#
loop_
_entity.id
_entity.type
_entity.pdbx_description
1 polymer ?
#
loop_
_entity_poly.entity_id
_entity_poly.type
_entity_poly.pdbx_seq_one_letter_code
_entity_poly.pdbx_strand_id
1 'polypeptide(L)'
;MKKKSLSWIKETVETVVIALVLAFLIRSFIVETFWIPSGSMEPTLMVGDRIMAYKIFYGINRVKRGDIIIFKFPLDPKKDFVKRVIGLPGDTIEIRKKEVYVNKKRLIEPYAVHSDNWDTGFPRDEYGPVKVPPDSLFVLGDNRDSSEDSRYWGYVPKENIIGKAFLIYWPPWRIRILKTPLIKMVESEASLIFL
;
A
#
# COMPACT_ATOMS: atom_id res chain seq x y z
N MET A 1 -46.84 -36.66 -11.43
CA MET A 1 -46.52 -35.23 -11.16
C MET A 1 -45.20 -34.96 -10.38
N LYS A 2 -44.31 -35.95 -10.12
CA LYS A 2 -43.09 -35.74 -9.29
C LYS A 2 -41.77 -35.45 -10.06
N LYS A 3 -41.72 -35.62 -11.39
CA LYS A 3 -40.47 -35.47 -12.18
C LYS A 3 -40.06 -34.01 -12.46
N LYS A 4 -41.00 -33.07 -12.48
CA LYS A 4 -40.72 -31.67 -12.84
C LYS A 4 -39.89 -30.92 -11.78
N SER A 5 -40.09 -31.19 -10.48
CA SER A 5 -39.36 -30.49 -9.42
C SER A 5 -37.90 -30.95 -9.30
N LEU A 6 -37.64 -32.24 -9.56
CA LEU A 6 -36.29 -32.80 -9.47
C LEU A 6 -35.35 -32.29 -10.57
N SER A 7 -35.87 -32.05 -11.78
CA SER A 7 -35.12 -31.46 -12.90
C SER A 7 -34.70 -30.02 -12.58
N TRP A 8 -35.64 -29.21 -12.10
CA TRP A 8 -35.39 -27.81 -11.75
C TRP A 8 -34.35 -27.65 -10.63
N ILE A 9 -34.41 -28.51 -9.60
CA ILE A 9 -33.40 -28.51 -8.53
C ILE A 9 -32.02 -28.89 -9.10
N LYS A 10 -31.94 -29.90 -9.96
CA LYS A 10 -30.67 -30.32 -10.57
C LYS A 10 -30.06 -29.21 -11.43
N GLU A 11 -30.84 -28.58 -12.30
CA GLU A 11 -30.42 -27.46 -13.15
C GLU A 11 -29.96 -26.25 -12.33
N THR A 12 -30.66 -25.96 -11.23
CA THR A 12 -30.29 -24.87 -10.30
C THR A 12 -28.96 -25.17 -9.61
N VAL A 13 -28.80 -26.38 -9.07
CA VAL A 13 -27.55 -26.80 -8.41
C VAL A 13 -26.38 -26.79 -9.40
N GLU A 14 -26.56 -27.30 -10.61
CA GLU A 14 -25.54 -27.29 -11.67
C GLU A 14 -25.09 -25.87 -12.00
N THR A 15 -26.04 -24.94 -12.17
CA THR A 15 -25.74 -23.53 -12.42
C THR A 15 -24.97 -22.88 -11.26
N VAL A 16 -25.37 -23.13 -10.02
CA VAL A 16 -24.68 -22.62 -8.82
C VAL A 16 -23.26 -23.17 -8.74
N VAL A 17 -23.07 -24.46 -8.99
CA VAL A 17 -21.73 -25.09 -8.99
C VAL A 17 -20.86 -24.47 -10.07
N ILE A 18 -21.36 -24.31 -11.29
CA ILE A 18 -20.61 -23.66 -12.38
C ILE A 18 -20.23 -22.22 -12.00
N ALA A 19 -21.16 -21.45 -11.43
CA ALA A 19 -20.89 -20.09 -10.98
C ALA A 19 -19.81 -20.04 -9.89
N LEU A 20 -19.82 -20.97 -8.93
CA LEU A 20 -18.80 -21.07 -7.88
C LEU A 20 -17.43 -21.44 -8.44
N VAL A 21 -17.37 -22.38 -9.39
CA VAL A 21 -16.12 -22.79 -10.05
C VAL A 21 -15.55 -21.62 -10.85
N LEU A 22 -16.39 -20.93 -11.65
CA LEU A 22 -15.97 -19.75 -12.40
C LEU A 22 -15.50 -18.63 -11.46
N ALA A 23 -16.22 -18.36 -10.38
CA ALA A 23 -15.82 -17.36 -9.38
C ALA A 23 -14.47 -17.71 -8.74
N PHE A 24 -14.22 -18.99 -8.42
CA PHE A 24 -12.95 -19.46 -7.89
C PHE A 24 -11.81 -19.28 -8.90
N LEU A 25 -12.02 -19.65 -10.17
CA LEU A 25 -11.04 -19.48 -11.24
C LEU A 25 -10.73 -18.00 -11.48
N ILE A 26 -11.75 -17.15 -11.61
CA ILE A 26 -11.55 -15.71 -11.78
C ILE A 26 -10.77 -15.14 -10.58
N ARG A 27 -11.13 -15.54 -9.36
CA ARG A 27 -10.48 -15.06 -8.14
C ARG A 27 -9.03 -15.52 -8.04
N SER A 28 -8.67 -16.71 -8.54
CA SER A 28 -7.28 -17.19 -8.52
C SER A 28 -6.36 -16.34 -9.41
N PHE A 29 -6.90 -15.70 -10.46
CA PHE A 29 -6.13 -14.77 -11.28
C PHE A 29 -6.06 -13.35 -10.70
N ILE A 30 -6.98 -12.93 -9.83
CA ILE A 30 -7.05 -11.55 -9.31
C ILE A 30 -6.26 -11.36 -8.01
N VAL A 31 -6.18 -12.39 -7.16
CA VAL A 31 -5.60 -12.29 -5.82
C VAL A 31 -4.29 -13.05 -5.75
N GLU A 32 -3.26 -12.41 -5.19
CA GLU A 32 -1.96 -13.02 -4.93
C GLU A 32 -1.58 -12.93 -3.46
N THR A 33 -0.82 -13.91 -2.97
CA THR A 33 -0.38 -14.00 -1.57
C THR A 33 1.10 -13.68 -1.42
N PHE A 34 1.46 -12.89 -0.41
CA PHE A 34 2.85 -12.52 -0.11
C PHE A 34 3.18 -12.80 1.36
N TRP A 35 4.45 -13.14 1.62
CA TRP A 35 5.00 -13.27 2.96
C TRP A 35 5.84 -12.03 3.31
N ILE A 36 5.76 -11.55 4.55
CA ILE A 36 6.47 -10.35 5.02
C ILE A 36 7.77 -10.73 5.74
N PRO A 37 8.95 -10.49 5.13
CA PRO A 37 10.25 -10.86 5.71
C PRO A 37 10.87 -9.82 6.63
N SER A 38 10.39 -8.57 6.63
CA SER A 38 11.08 -7.44 7.29
C SER A 38 10.12 -6.52 8.05
N GLY A 39 10.67 -5.79 9.03
CA GLY A 39 9.92 -4.89 9.92
C GLY A 39 9.68 -3.46 9.38
N SER A 40 9.99 -3.18 8.11
CA SER A 40 9.87 -1.83 7.53
C SER A 40 8.45 -1.26 7.49
N MET A 41 7.45 -2.13 7.61
CA MET A 41 6.02 -1.78 7.62
C MET A 41 5.38 -1.95 9.01
N GLU A 42 6.18 -2.15 10.06
CA GLU A 42 5.66 -2.20 11.43
C GLU A 42 5.11 -0.83 11.86
N PRO A 43 4.02 -0.80 12.65
CA PRO A 43 3.29 -1.92 13.24
C PRO A 43 2.17 -2.47 12.32
N THR A 44 1.99 -1.90 11.13
CA THR A 44 0.89 -2.24 10.22
C THR A 44 1.01 -3.67 9.71
N LEU A 45 2.19 -4.04 9.20
CA LEU A 45 2.56 -5.39 8.79
C LEU A 45 3.77 -5.83 9.62
N MET A 46 3.65 -6.96 10.31
CA MET A 46 4.73 -7.51 11.13
C MET A 46 5.51 -8.56 10.36
N VAL A 47 6.76 -8.80 10.75
CA VAL A 47 7.54 -9.94 10.28
C VAL A 47 6.74 -11.24 10.50
N GLY A 48 6.62 -12.05 9.46
CA GLY A 48 5.88 -13.30 9.49
C GLY A 48 4.40 -13.21 9.07
N ASP A 49 3.84 -12.00 8.93
CA ASP A 49 2.50 -11.83 8.36
C ASP A 49 2.45 -12.41 6.93
N ARG A 50 1.33 -13.05 6.57
CA ARG A 50 1.00 -13.36 5.18
C ARG A 50 -0.18 -12.50 4.75
N ILE A 51 -0.01 -11.83 3.62
CA ILE A 51 -0.97 -10.86 3.10
C ILE A 51 -1.52 -11.31 1.75
N MET A 52 -2.74 -10.86 1.44
CA MET A 52 -3.31 -10.92 0.10
C MET A 52 -3.31 -9.54 -0.52
N ALA A 53 -3.03 -9.50 -1.81
CA ALA A 53 -3.10 -8.30 -2.63
C ALA A 53 -4.00 -8.51 -3.84
N TYR A 54 -4.74 -7.47 -4.21
CA TYR A 54 -5.42 -7.42 -5.50
C TYR A 54 -4.41 -7.01 -6.56
N LYS A 55 -4.26 -7.84 -7.59
CA LYS A 55 -3.46 -7.49 -8.77
C LYS A 55 -4.09 -6.28 -9.45
N ILE A 56 -3.30 -5.24 -9.67
CA ILE A 56 -3.75 -4.02 -10.33
C ILE A 56 -3.49 -4.19 -11.83
N PHE A 57 -4.24 -5.08 -12.46
CA PHE A 57 -4.17 -5.24 -13.90
C PHE A 57 -4.80 -4.01 -14.58
N TYR A 58 -4.05 -3.34 -15.46
CA TYR A 58 -4.55 -2.40 -16.48
C TYR A 58 -5.24 -1.12 -16.00
N GLY A 59 -4.78 -0.50 -14.90
CA GLY A 59 -5.42 0.74 -14.45
C GLY A 59 -4.66 1.48 -13.36
N ILE A 60 -3.51 2.03 -13.72
CA ILE A 60 -2.62 2.88 -12.91
C ILE A 60 -3.37 4.05 -12.20
N ASN A 61 -4.58 4.41 -12.65
CA ASN A 61 -5.41 5.48 -12.08
C ASN A 61 -6.11 5.14 -10.75
N ARG A 62 -5.90 3.96 -10.16
CA ARG A 62 -6.57 3.55 -8.91
C ARG A 62 -5.72 3.64 -7.65
N VAL A 63 -4.41 3.85 -7.77
CA VAL A 63 -3.54 3.96 -6.60
C VAL A 63 -3.79 5.30 -5.91
N LYS A 64 -4.12 5.24 -4.62
CA LYS A 64 -4.37 6.42 -3.80
C LYS A 64 -3.28 6.58 -2.77
N ARG A 65 -3.05 7.82 -2.35
CA ARG A 65 -2.20 8.11 -1.19
C ARG A 65 -2.71 7.33 0.02
N GLY A 66 -1.79 6.71 0.76
CA GLY A 66 -2.08 5.85 1.89
C GLY A 66 -2.26 4.38 1.54
N ASP A 67 -2.35 4.01 0.26
CA ASP A 67 -2.42 2.61 -0.14
C ASP A 67 -1.11 1.89 0.18
N ILE A 68 -1.22 0.62 0.58
CA ILE A 68 -0.07 -0.27 0.74
C ILE A 68 0.05 -1.09 -0.54
N ILE A 69 1.17 -0.93 -1.23
CA ILE A 69 1.41 -1.58 -2.52
C ILE A 69 2.58 -2.55 -2.43
N ILE A 70 2.49 -3.61 -3.21
CA ILE A 70 3.58 -4.55 -3.49
C ILE A 70 4.09 -4.20 -4.88
N PHE A 71 5.41 -4.07 -5.04
CA PHE A 71 6.04 -3.68 -6.30
C PHE A 71 7.41 -4.34 -6.46
N LYS A 72 7.83 -4.47 -7.71
CA LYS A 72 9.19 -4.89 -8.09
C LYS A 72 10.17 -3.77 -7.75
N PHE A 73 11.19 -4.06 -6.97
CA PHE A 73 12.18 -3.07 -6.55
C PHE A 73 12.88 -2.45 -7.77
N PRO A 74 12.89 -1.11 -7.93
CA PRO A 74 13.41 -0.48 -9.15
C PRO A 74 14.88 -0.77 -9.48
N LEU A 75 15.73 -0.97 -8.46
CA LEU A 75 17.16 -1.23 -8.68
C LEU A 75 17.48 -2.73 -8.84
N ASP A 76 16.59 -3.62 -8.38
CA ASP A 76 16.73 -5.07 -8.56
C ASP A 76 15.33 -5.72 -8.66
N PRO A 77 14.77 -5.84 -9.88
CA PRO A 77 13.42 -6.37 -10.10
C PRO A 77 13.21 -7.82 -9.68
N LYS A 78 14.26 -8.54 -9.24
CA LYS A 78 14.10 -9.88 -8.66
C LYS A 78 13.51 -9.84 -7.25
N LYS A 79 13.50 -8.67 -6.62
CA LYS A 79 12.99 -8.47 -5.25
C LYS A 79 11.66 -7.74 -5.25
N ASP A 80 10.74 -8.24 -4.43
CA ASP A 80 9.44 -7.62 -4.19
C ASP A 80 9.46 -6.85 -2.88
N PHE A 81 8.97 -5.61 -2.93
CA PHE A 81 8.93 -4.71 -1.79
C PHE A 81 7.48 -4.34 -1.48
N VAL A 82 7.20 -4.11 -0.20
CA VAL A 82 5.93 -3.55 0.28
C VAL A 82 6.19 -2.23 0.98
N LYS A 83 5.48 -1.19 0.58
CA LYS A 83 5.56 0.17 1.14
C LYS A 83 4.21 0.88 1.04
N ARG A 84 4.06 1.99 1.76
CA ARG A 84 2.89 2.85 1.68
C ARG A 84 3.12 3.98 0.69
N VAL A 85 2.12 4.26 -0.15
CA VAL A 85 2.14 5.38 -1.10
C VAL A 85 1.98 6.69 -0.37
N ILE A 86 3.01 7.54 -0.43
CA ILE A 86 3.05 8.84 0.20
C ILE A 86 2.96 9.97 -0.80
N GLY A 87 3.52 9.84 -2.01
CA GLY A 87 3.47 10.82 -3.08
C GLY A 87 2.89 10.23 -4.37
N LEU A 88 2.00 10.99 -5.01
CA LEU A 88 1.39 10.71 -6.31
C LEU A 88 2.07 11.56 -7.40
N PRO A 89 1.90 11.22 -8.70
CA PRO A 89 2.49 12.01 -9.78
C PRO A 89 2.15 13.50 -9.67
N GLY A 90 3.18 14.34 -9.78
CA GLY A 90 3.06 15.80 -9.69
C GLY A 90 3.15 16.38 -8.28
N ASP A 91 3.05 15.56 -7.22
CA ASP A 91 3.24 16.04 -5.85
C ASP A 91 4.68 16.51 -5.62
N THR A 92 4.84 17.48 -4.74
CA THR A 92 6.12 17.82 -4.13
C THR A 92 6.19 17.20 -2.74
N ILE A 93 7.20 16.38 -2.50
CA ILE A 93 7.43 15.71 -1.21
C ILE A 93 8.63 16.34 -0.53
N GLU A 94 8.47 16.61 0.75
CA GLU A 94 9.51 17.14 1.61
C GLU A 94 9.38 16.53 2.99
N ILE A 95 10.48 16.24 3.66
CA ILE A 95 10.50 15.76 5.05
C ILE A 95 11.32 16.77 5.84
N ARG A 96 10.75 17.28 6.92
CA ARG A 96 11.41 18.23 7.83
C ARG A 96 11.24 17.72 9.24
N LYS A 97 12.34 17.54 9.98
CA LYS A 97 12.33 17.02 11.36
C LYS A 97 11.42 15.81 11.51
N LYS A 98 11.58 14.80 10.65
CA LYS A 98 10.79 13.56 10.57
C LYS A 98 9.35 13.70 10.08
N GLU A 99 8.83 14.92 9.89
CA GLU A 99 7.46 15.13 9.43
C GLU A 99 7.38 15.23 7.91
N VAL A 100 6.43 14.51 7.31
CA VAL A 100 6.20 14.54 5.87
C VAL A 100 5.31 15.71 5.48
N TYR A 101 5.72 16.44 4.46
CA TYR A 101 4.97 17.49 3.81
C TYR A 101 4.70 17.08 2.35
N VAL A 102 3.45 17.23 1.93
CA VAL A 102 3.01 17.04 0.55
C VAL A 102 2.47 18.36 0.04
N ASN A 103 3.04 18.89 -1.03
CA ASN A 103 2.66 20.19 -1.60
C ASN A 103 2.63 21.29 -0.50
N LYS A 104 3.66 21.30 0.35
CA LYS A 104 3.84 22.20 1.51
C LYS A 104 2.85 22.00 2.67
N LYS A 105 1.91 21.06 2.58
CA LYS A 105 0.96 20.75 3.66
C LYS A 105 1.47 19.55 4.45
N ARG A 106 1.47 19.66 5.79
CA ARG A 106 1.90 18.59 6.68
C ARG A 106 0.93 17.41 6.55
N LEU A 107 1.46 16.23 6.31
CA LEU A 107 0.72 14.98 6.23
C LEU A 107 0.49 14.44 7.64
N ILE A 108 -0.76 14.14 8.00
CA ILE A 108 -1.07 13.48 9.27
C ILE A 108 -1.01 11.96 9.07
N GLU A 109 -0.06 11.33 9.76
CA GLU A 109 0.32 9.93 9.53
C GLU A 109 0.14 9.08 10.80
N PRO A 110 -1.11 8.75 11.19
CA PRO A 110 -1.37 7.98 12.41
C PRO A 110 -0.84 6.54 12.37
N TYR A 111 -0.33 6.10 11.22
CA TYR A 111 0.26 4.79 10.97
C TYR A 111 1.79 4.80 11.03
N ALA A 112 2.44 5.97 10.97
CA ALA A 112 3.88 6.06 10.95
C ALA A 112 4.43 5.97 12.38
N VAL A 113 5.55 5.29 12.53
CA VAL A 113 6.27 5.15 13.80
C VAL A 113 7.71 5.59 13.61
N HIS A 114 8.19 6.35 14.59
CA HIS A 114 9.59 6.72 14.78
C HIS A 114 10.09 6.01 16.04
N SER A 115 11.16 5.23 15.91
CA SER A 115 11.78 4.50 17.02
C SER A 115 12.65 5.39 17.89
N ASP A 116 13.02 6.57 17.40
CA ASP A 116 13.79 7.56 18.15
C ASP A 116 13.23 8.99 18.03
N ASN A 117 13.76 9.86 18.88
CA ASN A 117 13.37 11.26 19.01
C ASN A 117 14.46 12.26 18.61
N TRP A 118 15.59 11.77 18.09
CA TRP A 118 16.73 12.60 17.68
C TRP A 118 16.84 12.66 16.16
N ASP A 119 17.46 13.74 15.67
CA ASP A 119 17.61 14.03 14.26
C ASP A 119 18.96 13.51 13.75
N THR A 120 18.92 12.51 12.86
CA THR A 120 20.06 11.97 12.09
C THR A 120 20.39 12.79 10.84
N GLY A 121 19.52 13.70 10.44
CA GLY A 121 19.61 14.44 9.18
C GLY A 121 19.18 13.63 7.95
N PHE A 122 19.76 14.00 6.80
CA PHE A 122 19.40 13.47 5.50
C PHE A 122 19.89 12.03 5.27
N PRO A 123 19.11 11.14 4.61
CA PRO A 123 17.77 11.36 4.05
C PRO A 123 16.64 10.95 4.99
N ARG A 124 16.95 10.47 6.20
CA ARG A 124 15.99 9.79 7.07
C ARG A 124 14.99 10.78 7.67
N ASP A 125 15.50 11.88 8.23
CA ASP A 125 14.75 12.86 9.03
C ASP A 125 14.56 14.20 8.29
N GLU A 126 15.40 14.47 7.30
CA GLU A 126 15.33 15.59 6.36
C GLU A 126 15.40 15.06 4.93
N TYR A 127 14.49 15.47 4.03
CA TYR A 127 14.49 15.01 2.64
C TYR A 127 13.79 16.00 1.70
N GLY A 128 14.32 16.16 0.50
CA GLY A 128 13.73 17.01 -0.52
C GLY A 128 13.90 18.51 -0.25
N PRO A 129 13.03 19.37 -0.83
CA PRO A 129 11.84 19.03 -1.61
C PRO A 129 12.15 18.34 -2.94
N VAL A 130 11.34 17.35 -3.31
CA VAL A 130 11.41 16.69 -4.63
C VAL A 130 10.05 16.59 -5.28
N LYS A 131 9.99 16.68 -6.62
CA LYS A 131 8.75 16.53 -7.38
C LYS A 131 8.63 15.10 -7.91
N VAL A 132 7.52 14.44 -7.59
CA VAL A 132 7.23 13.08 -8.09
C VAL A 132 6.98 13.15 -9.59
N PRO A 133 7.77 12.43 -10.41
CA PRO A 133 7.62 12.43 -11.86
C PRO A 133 6.24 11.90 -12.31
N PRO A 134 5.83 12.19 -13.56
CA PRO A 134 4.77 11.45 -14.21
C PRO A 134 5.00 9.93 -14.09
N ASP A 135 3.90 9.20 -13.97
CA ASP A 135 3.88 7.75 -13.87
C ASP A 135 4.77 7.10 -12.80
N SER A 136 5.10 7.87 -11.76
CA SER A 136 5.86 7.40 -10.61
C SER A 136 5.13 7.67 -9.30
N LEU A 137 5.55 6.95 -8.25
CA LEU A 137 5.07 7.12 -6.89
C LEU A 137 6.26 7.36 -5.95
N PHE A 138 6.01 8.09 -4.87
CA PHE A 138 6.92 8.18 -3.73
C PHE A 138 6.34 7.34 -2.60
N VAL A 139 7.11 6.40 -2.05
CA VAL A 139 6.62 5.45 -1.05
C VAL A 139 7.52 5.45 0.19
N LEU A 140 6.92 5.27 1.37
CA LEU A 140 7.63 5.16 2.64
C LEU A 140 7.22 3.89 3.38
N GLY A 141 8.11 3.39 4.24
CA GLY A 141 7.74 2.44 5.28
C GLY A 141 6.93 3.10 6.39
N ASP A 142 6.14 2.31 7.09
CA ASP A 142 5.45 2.77 8.30
C ASP A 142 6.42 2.87 9.48
N ASN A 143 7.42 1.99 9.53
CA ASN A 143 8.54 2.09 10.45
C ASN A 143 9.60 3.03 9.84
N ARG A 144 9.45 4.34 10.09
CA ARG A 144 10.18 5.40 9.38
C ARG A 144 11.68 5.36 9.59
N ASP A 145 12.09 4.95 10.78
CA ASP A 145 13.49 4.92 11.16
C ASP A 145 14.18 3.61 10.76
N SER A 146 13.41 2.58 10.39
CA SER A 146 13.89 1.25 9.98
C SER A 146 13.33 0.81 8.61
N SER A 147 13.33 1.71 7.64
CA SER A 147 12.81 1.44 6.29
C SER A 147 13.71 2.03 5.20
N GLU A 148 14.24 1.16 4.35
CA GLU A 148 14.84 1.54 3.08
C GLU A 148 13.74 1.70 2.01
N ASP A 149 13.40 2.95 1.72
CA ASP A 149 12.29 3.35 0.87
C ASP A 149 12.67 4.51 -0.07
N SER A 150 11.71 5.25 -0.62
CA SER A 150 11.98 6.26 -1.65
C SER A 150 12.97 7.35 -1.24
N ARG A 151 13.23 7.53 0.06
CA ARG A 151 14.29 8.39 0.58
C ARG A 151 15.69 7.97 0.12
N TYR A 152 15.91 6.68 -0.14
CA TYR A 152 17.22 6.09 -0.44
C TYR A 152 17.40 5.75 -1.93
N TRP A 153 16.34 5.30 -2.61
CA TRP A 153 16.42 4.84 -4.00
C TRP A 153 15.50 5.58 -4.99
N GLY A 154 14.76 6.59 -4.54
CA GLY A 154 13.91 7.42 -5.39
C GLY A 154 12.53 6.84 -5.64
N TYR A 155 12.01 6.95 -6.85
CA TYR A 155 10.58 6.73 -7.13
C TYR A 155 10.26 5.30 -7.59
N VAL A 156 9.01 4.89 -7.41
CA VAL A 156 8.48 3.63 -7.95
C VAL A 156 7.73 3.93 -9.26
N PRO A 157 8.22 3.48 -10.42
CA PRO A 157 7.42 3.49 -11.65
C PRO A 157 6.12 2.71 -11.44
N LYS A 158 4.98 3.24 -11.88
CA LYS A 158 3.67 2.59 -11.68
C LYS A 158 3.57 1.21 -12.35
N GLU A 159 4.36 0.97 -13.39
CA GLU A 159 4.50 -0.33 -14.06
C GLU A 159 5.17 -1.41 -13.18
N ASN A 160 5.94 -1.02 -12.16
CA ASN A 160 6.54 -1.95 -11.22
C ASN A 160 5.52 -2.50 -10.20
N ILE A 161 4.31 -1.93 -10.13
CA ILE A 161 3.32 -2.30 -9.13
C ILE A 161 2.72 -3.66 -9.48
N ILE A 162 2.82 -4.59 -8.53
CA ILE A 162 2.24 -5.93 -8.62
C ILE A 162 0.80 -5.91 -8.12
N GLY A 163 0.56 -5.28 -6.96
CA GLY A 163 -0.75 -5.31 -6.34
C GLY A 163 -0.93 -4.35 -5.16
N LYS A 164 -2.17 -4.19 -4.73
CA LYS A 164 -2.55 -3.47 -3.50
C LYS A 164 -2.89 -4.46 -2.39
N ALA A 165 -2.20 -4.38 -1.27
CA ALA A 165 -2.48 -5.19 -0.09
C ALA A 165 -3.85 -4.82 0.49
N PHE A 166 -4.66 -5.82 0.85
CA PHE A 166 -6.00 -5.59 1.42
C PHE A 166 -6.35 -6.47 2.62
N LEU A 167 -5.60 -7.55 2.87
CA LEU A 167 -5.90 -8.50 3.95
C LEU A 167 -4.60 -9.08 4.50
N ILE A 168 -4.44 -9.06 5.82
CA ILE A 168 -3.57 -10.01 6.53
C ILE A 168 -4.43 -11.24 6.80
N TYR A 169 -4.00 -12.41 6.32
CA TYR A 169 -4.77 -13.67 6.48
C TYR A 169 -4.06 -14.70 7.37
N TRP A 170 -2.78 -14.47 7.70
CA TRP A 170 -2.00 -15.29 8.62
C TRP A 170 -1.00 -14.41 9.38
N PRO A 171 -0.72 -14.68 10.67
CA PRO A 171 -1.29 -15.75 11.49
C PRO A 171 -2.78 -15.52 11.86
N PRO A 172 -3.52 -16.55 12.30
CA PRO A 172 -4.98 -16.46 12.51
C PRO A 172 -5.39 -15.35 13.50
N TRP A 173 -4.55 -15.08 14.51
CA TRP A 173 -4.78 -14.02 15.50
C TRP A 173 -4.50 -12.60 14.99
N ARG A 174 -3.97 -12.45 13.76
CA ARG A 174 -3.72 -11.15 13.11
C ARG A 174 -4.59 -10.92 11.87
N ILE A 175 -5.58 -11.78 11.62
CA ILE A 175 -6.46 -11.63 10.46
C ILE A 175 -7.15 -10.27 10.52
N ARG A 176 -6.89 -9.43 9.51
CA ARG A 176 -7.38 -8.05 9.49
C ARG A 176 -7.43 -7.50 8.07
N ILE A 177 -8.53 -6.83 7.74
CA ILE A 177 -8.65 -6.05 6.51
C ILE A 177 -7.78 -4.79 6.62
N LEU A 178 -6.88 -4.60 5.66
CA LEU A 178 -6.06 -3.41 5.54
C LEU A 178 -6.90 -2.30 4.92
N LYS A 179 -7.33 -1.34 5.74
CA LYS A 179 -8.04 -0.15 5.29
C LYS A 179 -7.03 0.95 4.95
N THR A 180 -7.26 1.63 3.83
CA THR A 180 -6.53 2.88 3.54
C THR A 180 -6.91 3.91 4.60
N PRO A 181 -5.95 4.47 5.36
CA PRO A 181 -6.25 5.46 6.39
C PRO A 181 -6.81 6.74 5.77
N LEU A 182 -7.66 7.45 6.50
CA LEU A 182 -8.08 8.79 6.11
C LEU A 182 -6.89 9.72 6.28
N ILE A 183 -6.30 10.11 5.15
CA ILE A 183 -5.19 11.05 5.13
C ILE A 183 -5.74 12.47 5.26
N LYS A 184 -5.31 13.18 6.30
CA LYS A 184 -5.53 14.61 6.46
C LYS A 184 -4.24 15.36 6.18
N MET A 185 -4.37 16.53 5.57
CA MET A 185 -3.27 17.46 5.38
C MET A 185 -3.61 18.75 6.10
N VAL A 186 -2.67 19.25 6.89
CA VAL A 186 -2.82 20.50 7.65
C VAL A 186 -1.92 21.55 7.03
N GLU A 187 -2.43 22.77 6.92
CA GLU A 187 -1.61 23.90 6.50
C GLU A 187 -0.55 24.18 7.56
N SER A 188 0.66 24.50 7.12
CA SER A 188 1.75 24.86 8.01
C SER A 188 1.36 26.10 8.83
N GLU A 189 1.47 26.03 10.17
CA GLU A 189 1.22 27.16 11.08
C GLU A 189 2.18 28.35 10.86
N ALA A 190 3.20 28.21 9.99
CA ALA A 190 4.16 29.27 9.68
C ALA A 190 3.54 30.54 9.05
N SER A 191 2.26 30.51 8.67
CA SER A 191 1.54 31.69 8.14
C SER A 191 0.87 32.56 9.20
N LEU A 192 0.82 32.15 10.48
CA LEU A 192 0.08 32.85 11.53
C LEU A 192 0.94 33.77 12.42
N ILE A 193 2.25 33.89 12.16
CA ILE A 193 3.18 34.70 12.97
C ILE A 193 3.50 36.07 12.30
N PHE A 194 2.84 36.40 11.17
CA PHE A 194 3.07 37.67 10.44
C PHE A 194 1.83 38.57 10.32
N LEU A 195 0.95 38.57 11.32
CA LEU A 195 -0.10 39.58 11.51
C LEU A 195 -0.10 40.06 12.96
#